data_AF-A0A3P7KFT0-F1
#
_entry.id   AF-A0A3P7KFT0-F1
#
_cell.length_a   1.000
_cell.length_b   1.000
_cell.length_c   1.000
_cell.angle_alpha   90.00
_cell.angle_beta   90.00
_cell.angle_gamma   90.00
#
_symmetry.space_group_name_H-M   'P 1'
#
loop_
_entity.id
_entity.type
_entity.pdbx_description
1 polymer ?
#
loop_
_entity_poly.entity_id
_entity_poly.type
_entity_poly.pdbx_seq_one_letter_code
_entity_poly.pdbx_strand_id
1 'polypeptide(L)'
;MEVQDGLMKELYMILTGCVLPSKLDPPKKPVLPAQTIQVSNVPLTVLALDTLGEFEFQRHYLEMFMQYISEGYLLCDSVTVRLAAVRCCAAIVKPFVKVYEIAHREHRQWVLALIHGVLRSLVSAGVVDPQLEVRLCVLQCFCEANRAFLSHLAQPEMLQLQFMSLHDEKLEMQEAAVCLLGRLSELNPALVLPRMRRVLLETLSQLTNSGQAK
;
A
#
# COMPACT_ATOMS: atom_id res chain seq x y z
N MET A 1 -2.31 -23.54 16.73
CA MET A 1 -2.08 -22.35 17.59
C MET A 1 -0.59 -22.19 17.89
N GLU A 2 0.12 -23.22 18.36
CA GLU A 2 1.56 -23.15 18.64
C GLU A 2 2.44 -22.80 17.42
N VAL A 3 2.13 -23.34 16.24
CA VAL A 3 2.88 -23.04 15.01
C VAL A 3 2.75 -21.58 14.58
N GLN A 4 1.54 -21.01 14.66
CA GLN A 4 1.31 -19.60 14.33
C GLN A 4 2.02 -18.68 15.32
N ASP A 5 1.94 -18.99 16.61
CA ASP A 5 2.60 -18.18 17.66
C ASP A 5 4.14 -18.28 17.55
N GLY A 6 4.69 -19.45 17.19
CA GLY A 6 6.11 -19.63 16.90
C GLY A 6 6.56 -18.82 15.68
N LEU A 7 5.84 -18.95 14.57
CA LEU A 7 6.13 -18.19 13.35
C LEU A 7 6.04 -16.68 13.58
N MET A 8 5.04 -16.21 14.32
CA MET A 8 4.91 -14.79 14.65
C MET A 8 6.09 -14.25 15.46
N LYS A 9 6.64 -15.04 16.39
CA LYS A 9 7.83 -14.63 17.16
C LYS A 9 9.04 -14.46 16.25
N GLU A 10 9.25 -15.41 15.34
CA GLU A 10 10.34 -15.34 14.37
C GLU A 10 10.18 -14.14 13.42
N LEU A 11 8.99 -13.96 12.84
CA LEU A 11 8.70 -12.83 11.96
C LEU A 11 8.86 -11.48 12.68
N TYR A 12 8.39 -11.38 13.92
CA TYR A 12 8.54 -10.14 14.71
C TYR A 12 10.01 -9.83 14.99
N MET A 13 10.80 -10.84 15.38
CA MET A 13 12.24 -10.68 15.61
C MET A 13 12.97 -10.28 14.33
N ILE A 14 12.73 -10.99 13.22
CA ILE A 14 13.39 -10.72 11.93
C ILE A 14 13.04 -9.32 11.43
N LEU A 15 11.76 -8.93 11.49
CA LEU A 15 11.30 -7.68 10.88
C LEU A 15 11.52 -6.46 11.77
N THR A 16 11.47 -6.59 13.10
CA THR A 16 11.55 -5.43 14.00
C THR A 16 12.80 -5.40 14.88
N GLY A 17 13.56 -6.49 14.93
CA GLY A 17 14.67 -6.68 15.87
C GLY A 17 14.24 -6.77 17.34
N CYS A 18 12.93 -6.83 17.60
CA CYS A 18 12.36 -6.85 18.96
C CYS A 18 11.77 -8.22 19.31
N VAL A 19 11.65 -8.50 20.61
CA VAL A 19 10.92 -9.68 21.09
C VAL A 19 9.42 -9.39 21.03
N LEU A 20 8.64 -10.33 20.49
CA LEU A 20 7.18 -10.22 20.45
C LEU A 20 6.63 -10.05 21.87
N PRO A 21 5.88 -8.97 22.17
CA PRO A 21 5.26 -8.76 23.47
C PRO A 21 4.37 -9.92 23.90
N SER A 22 4.36 -10.22 25.20
CA SER A 22 3.49 -11.25 25.75
C SER A 22 2.03 -10.79 25.74
N LYS A 23 1.08 -11.73 25.57
CA LYS A 23 -0.36 -11.44 25.69
C LYS A 23 -0.75 -10.96 27.10
N LEU A 24 0.11 -11.19 28.10
CA LEU A 24 -0.07 -10.77 29.49
C LEU A 24 0.51 -9.38 29.77
N ASP A 25 1.29 -8.82 28.84
CA ASP A 25 1.86 -7.49 28.99
C ASP A 25 0.77 -6.41 28.85
N PRO A 26 0.88 -5.26 29.54
CA PRO A 26 -0.01 -4.14 29.31
C PRO A 26 0.04 -3.70 27.84
N PRO A 27 -1.06 -3.17 27.28
CA PRO A 27 -1.12 -2.77 25.87
C PRO A 27 -0.04 -1.74 25.56
N LYS A 28 0.98 -2.17 24.80
CA LYS A 28 2.06 -1.30 24.30
C LYS A 28 1.72 -0.82 22.91
N LYS A 29 2.07 0.43 22.63
CA LYS A 29 1.98 0.95 21.26
C LYS A 29 2.90 0.14 20.34
N PRO A 30 2.51 -0.13 19.09
CA PRO A 30 3.39 -0.74 18.10
C PRO A 30 4.71 0.02 17.99
N VAL A 31 5.79 -0.73 17.75
CA VAL A 31 7.11 -0.15 17.52
C VAL A 31 7.07 0.60 16.18
N LEU A 32 7.69 1.78 16.14
CA LEU A 32 7.86 2.57 14.93
C LEU A 32 9.35 2.65 14.55
N PRO A 33 9.68 2.67 13.26
CA PRO A 33 11.05 2.86 12.81
C PRO A 33 11.48 4.30 13.13
N ALA A 34 12.50 4.45 13.97
CA ALA A 34 13.02 5.77 14.34
C ALA A 34 13.90 6.40 13.23
N GLN A 35 14.46 5.57 12.35
CA GLN A 35 15.37 5.92 11.25
C GLN A 35 15.16 4.93 10.09
N THR A 36 15.78 5.21 8.94
CA THR A 36 15.80 4.29 7.79
C THR A 36 16.30 2.91 8.21
N ILE A 37 15.52 1.87 7.94
CA ILE A 37 15.86 0.49 8.30
C ILE A 37 17.06 0.03 7.47
N GLN A 38 18.11 -0.41 8.16
CA GLN A 38 19.29 -1.02 7.53
C GLN A 38 19.09 -2.53 7.46
N VAL A 39 18.89 -3.05 6.25
CA VAL A 39 18.63 -4.47 6.02
C VAL A 39 19.94 -5.22 5.76
N SER A 40 20.34 -6.07 6.70
CA SER A 40 21.57 -6.88 6.60
C SER A 40 21.39 -8.15 5.78
N ASN A 41 20.22 -8.81 5.87
CA ASN A 41 19.91 -10.05 5.16
C ASN A 41 18.66 -9.88 4.30
N VAL A 42 18.86 -9.38 3.07
CA VAL A 42 17.78 -9.09 2.11
C VAL A 42 16.91 -10.34 1.83
N PRO A 43 17.46 -11.53 1.49
CA PRO A 43 16.63 -12.71 1.22
C PRO A 43 15.73 -13.11 2.40
N LEU A 44 16.26 -13.07 3.63
CA LEU A 44 15.50 -13.42 4.82
C LEU A 44 14.40 -12.39 5.12
N THR A 45 14.70 -11.10 4.96
CA THR A 45 13.71 -10.02 5.14
C THR A 45 12.60 -10.12 4.11
N VAL A 46 12.92 -10.37 2.83
CA VAL A 46 11.93 -10.59 1.77
C VAL A 46 11.03 -11.77 2.12
N LEU A 47 11.61 -12.92 2.47
CA LEU A 47 10.84 -14.10 2.87
C LEU A 47 9.92 -13.82 4.07
N ALA A 48 10.39 -13.07 5.06
CA ALA A 48 9.59 -12.73 6.23
C ALA A 48 8.40 -11.80 5.87
N LEU A 49 8.63 -10.81 4.99
CA LEU A 49 7.57 -9.92 4.49
C LEU A 49 6.54 -10.69 3.66
N ASP A 50 6.98 -11.54 2.74
CA ASP A 50 6.10 -12.36 1.92
C ASP A 50 5.29 -13.33 2.79
N THR A 51 5.93 -13.98 3.77
CA THR A 51 5.25 -14.87 4.73
C THR A 51 4.18 -14.12 5.53
N LEU A 52 4.46 -12.89 5.97
CA LEU A 52 3.50 -12.07 6.71
C LEU A 52 2.29 -11.67 5.86
N GLY A 53 2.49 -11.44 4.55
CA GLY A 53 1.44 -11.09 3.61
C GLY A 53 0.59 -12.27 3.14
N GLU A 54 1.19 -13.46 2.99
CA GLU A 54 0.51 -14.65 2.44
C GLU A 54 -0.18 -15.51 3.51
N PHE A 55 0.36 -15.53 4.73
CA PHE A 55 -0.16 -16.39 5.79
C PHE A 55 -1.35 -15.74 6.53
N GLU A 56 -2.37 -16.54 6.86
CA GLU A 56 -3.57 -16.06 7.55
C GLU A 56 -3.33 -15.85 9.06
N PHE A 57 -2.79 -14.69 9.40
CA PHE A 57 -2.61 -14.27 10.79
C PHE A 57 -3.84 -13.55 11.37
N GLN A 58 -3.93 -13.59 12.70
CA GLN A 58 -4.94 -12.83 13.43
C GLN A 58 -4.61 -11.33 13.37
N ARG A 59 -5.66 -10.49 13.29
CA ARG A 59 -5.53 -9.03 13.12
C ARG A 59 -4.67 -8.35 14.18
N HIS A 60 -4.77 -8.79 15.44
CA HIS A 60 -4.00 -8.20 16.53
C HIS A 60 -2.49 -8.39 16.33
N TYR A 61 -2.05 -9.47 15.68
CA TYR A 61 -0.65 -9.64 15.30
C TYR A 61 -0.28 -8.71 14.16
N LEU A 62 -1.09 -8.69 13.09
CA LEU A 62 -0.83 -7.86 11.90
C LEU A 62 -0.71 -6.37 12.25
N GLU A 63 -1.58 -5.88 13.13
CA GLU A 63 -1.59 -4.51 13.62
C GLU A 63 -0.22 -4.04 14.13
N MET A 64 0.52 -4.94 14.80
CA MET A 64 1.84 -4.63 15.36
C MET A 64 2.90 -4.36 14.30
N PHE A 65 2.68 -4.76 13.05
CA PHE A 65 3.60 -4.59 11.94
C PHE A 65 3.20 -3.46 10.99
N MET A 66 1.90 -3.15 10.89
CA MET A 66 1.35 -2.33 9.80
C MET A 66 2.12 -1.02 9.60
N GLN A 67 2.25 -0.21 10.65
CA GLN A 67 2.98 1.05 10.58
C GLN A 67 4.48 0.85 10.41
N TYR A 68 5.06 -0.14 11.09
CA TYR A 68 6.50 -0.40 11.01
C TYR A 68 6.95 -0.74 9.58
N ILE A 69 6.17 -1.58 8.88
CA ILE A 69 6.46 -1.95 7.49
C ILE A 69 6.21 -0.77 6.56
N SER A 70 5.09 -0.06 6.72
CA SER A 70 4.74 1.03 5.82
C SER A 70 5.66 2.25 5.96
N GLU A 71 6.16 2.54 7.16
CA GLU A 71 7.04 3.70 7.42
C GLU A 71 8.53 3.35 7.34
N GLY A 72 8.89 2.06 7.34
CA GLY A 72 10.27 1.60 7.34
C GLY A 72 10.65 0.86 6.07
N TYR A 73 10.04 -0.31 5.83
CA TYR A 73 10.44 -1.19 4.73
C TYR A 73 10.10 -0.64 3.34
N LEU A 74 9.06 0.19 3.21
CA LEU A 74 8.77 0.92 1.97
C LEU A 74 9.82 1.99 1.63
N LEU A 75 10.70 2.35 2.57
CA LEU A 75 11.73 3.38 2.40
C LEU A 75 13.15 2.81 2.42
N CYS A 76 13.30 1.48 2.41
CA CYS A 76 14.60 0.82 2.39
C CYS A 76 15.33 1.02 1.05
N ASP A 77 16.67 1.03 1.10
CA ASP A 77 17.50 1.18 -0.10
C ASP A 77 17.31 0.02 -1.10
N SER A 78 17.12 -1.20 -0.57
CA SER A 78 16.94 -2.41 -1.37
C SER A 78 15.57 -2.43 -2.07
N VAL A 79 15.58 -2.37 -3.39
CA VAL A 79 14.36 -2.40 -4.23
C VAL A 79 13.57 -3.69 -4.02
N THR A 80 14.25 -4.83 -3.90
CA THR A 80 13.61 -6.13 -3.65
C THR A 80 12.86 -6.16 -2.32
N VAL A 81 13.40 -5.51 -1.27
CA VAL A 81 12.72 -5.36 0.02
C VAL A 81 11.51 -4.45 -0.12
N ARG A 82 11.63 -3.32 -0.83
CA ARG A 82 10.49 -2.41 -1.05
C ARG A 82 9.35 -3.11 -1.79
N LEU A 83 9.67 -3.92 -2.81
CA LEU A 83 8.67 -4.72 -3.54
C LEU A 83 7.94 -5.71 -2.64
N ALA A 84 8.67 -6.46 -1.80
CA ALA A 84 8.07 -7.38 -0.82
C ALA A 84 7.20 -6.62 0.20
N ALA A 85 7.67 -5.45 0.66
CA ALA A 85 6.94 -4.60 1.58
C ALA A 85 5.63 -4.06 0.98
N VAL A 86 5.63 -3.66 -0.30
CA VAL A 86 4.42 -3.25 -1.02
C VAL A 86 3.37 -4.37 -0.99
N ARG A 87 3.75 -5.59 -1.38
CA ARG A 87 2.86 -6.75 -1.41
C ARG A 87 2.35 -7.11 -0.03
N CYS A 88 3.25 -7.13 0.97
CA CYS A 88 2.90 -7.37 2.35
C CYS A 88 1.91 -6.32 2.87
N CYS A 89 2.20 -5.02 2.75
CA CYS A 89 1.30 -3.94 3.17
C CYS A 89 -0.08 -4.04 2.49
N ALA A 90 -0.11 -4.28 1.17
CA ALA A 90 -1.36 -4.43 0.44
C ALA A 90 -2.17 -5.65 0.92
N ALA A 91 -1.52 -6.74 1.33
CA ALA A 91 -2.16 -7.93 1.85
C ALA A 91 -2.68 -7.74 3.29
N ILE A 92 -1.83 -7.27 4.22
CA ILE A 92 -2.16 -7.18 5.65
C ILE A 92 -3.22 -6.11 5.96
N VAL A 93 -3.47 -5.16 5.06
CA VAL A 93 -4.57 -4.18 5.19
C VAL A 93 -5.94 -4.82 4.91
N LYS A 94 -6.02 -5.86 4.06
CA LYS A 94 -7.29 -6.47 3.62
C LYS A 94 -8.17 -6.94 4.79
N PRO A 95 -7.65 -7.62 5.84
CA PRO A 95 -8.44 -7.99 7.02
C PRO A 95 -9.06 -6.80 7.76
N PHE A 96 -8.40 -5.64 7.78
CA PHE A 96 -8.90 -4.44 8.46
C PHE A 96 -10.00 -3.75 7.64
N VAL A 97 -9.86 -3.72 6.32
CA VAL A 97 -10.93 -3.27 5.41
C VAL A 97 -12.20 -4.09 5.60
N LYS A 98 -12.09 -5.43 5.69
CA LYS A 98 -13.24 -6.31 5.95
C LYS A 98 -13.94 -5.97 7.28
N VAL A 99 -13.17 -5.65 8.31
CA VAL A 99 -13.71 -5.30 9.63
C VAL A 99 -14.36 -3.93 9.63
N TYR A 100 -13.78 -2.96 8.91
CA TYR A 100 -14.31 -1.61 8.83
C TYR A 100 -15.76 -1.57 8.33
N GLU A 101 -16.14 -2.47 7.42
CA GLU A 101 -17.49 -2.59 6.87
C GLU A 101 -18.53 -3.02 7.92
N ILE A 102 -18.13 -3.79 8.94
CA ILE A 102 -19.02 -4.37 9.95
C ILE A 102 -18.84 -3.79 11.36
N ALA A 103 -17.81 -2.96 11.57
CA ALA A 103 -17.47 -2.42 12.88
C ALA A 103 -18.48 -1.36 13.38
N HIS A 104 -18.78 -1.39 14.68
CA HIS A 104 -19.53 -0.34 15.36
C HIS A 104 -18.78 1.01 15.35
N ARG A 105 -19.53 2.12 15.49
CA ARG A 105 -19.01 3.49 15.28
C ARG A 105 -17.71 3.82 16.04
N GLU A 106 -17.59 3.40 17.29
CA GLU A 106 -16.43 3.74 18.15
C GLU A 106 -15.14 3.05 17.69
N HIS A 107 -15.20 1.78 17.31
CA HIS A 107 -14.03 1.03 16.82
C HIS A 107 -13.68 1.40 15.37
N ARG A 108 -14.66 1.90 14.62
CA ARG A 108 -14.52 2.22 13.20
C ARG A 108 -13.48 3.32 12.94
N GLN A 109 -13.41 4.34 13.79
CA GLN A 109 -12.44 5.44 13.63
C GLN A 109 -11.00 4.96 13.74
N TRP A 110 -10.73 4.08 14.70
CA TRP A 110 -9.39 3.54 14.90
C TRP A 110 -8.97 2.59 13.77
N VAL A 111 -9.87 1.70 13.33
CA VAL A 111 -9.61 0.84 12.16
C VAL A 111 -9.36 1.67 10.91
N LEU A 112 -10.13 2.76 10.72
CA LEU A 112 -9.92 3.68 9.61
C LEU A 112 -8.53 4.31 9.62
N ALA A 113 -8.06 4.72 10.81
CA ALA A 113 -6.73 5.30 10.96
C ALA A 113 -5.62 4.31 10.56
N LEU A 114 -5.75 3.03 10.94
CA LEU A 114 -4.81 1.98 10.54
C LEU A 114 -4.80 1.76 9.02
N ILE A 115 -5.97 1.63 8.40
CA ILE A 115 -6.10 1.45 6.95
C ILE A 115 -5.48 2.66 6.24
N HIS A 116 -5.86 3.88 6.62
CA HIS A 116 -5.40 5.09 5.95
C HIS A 116 -3.90 5.35 6.17
N GLY A 117 -3.32 4.98 7.32
CA GLY A 117 -1.88 5.09 7.56
C GLY A 117 -1.05 4.28 6.55
N VAL A 118 -1.41 3.00 6.36
CA VAL A 118 -0.71 2.14 5.39
C VAL A 118 -1.02 2.55 3.95
N LEU A 119 -2.28 2.84 3.61
CA LEU A 119 -2.64 3.23 2.25
C LEU A 119 -1.99 4.54 1.80
N ARG A 120 -1.85 5.53 2.69
CA ARG A 120 -1.12 6.77 2.36
C ARG A 120 0.33 6.48 1.99
N SER A 121 0.98 5.60 2.76
CA SER A 121 2.36 5.21 2.50
C SER A 121 2.51 4.46 1.17
N LEU A 122 1.59 3.53 0.89
CA LEU A 122 1.56 2.83 -0.40
C LEU A 122 1.29 3.77 -1.58
N VAL A 123 0.28 4.63 -1.49
CA VAL A 123 -0.03 5.61 -2.54
C VAL A 123 1.15 6.54 -2.76
N SER A 124 1.81 6.99 -1.69
CA SER A 124 3.03 7.79 -1.81
C SER A 124 4.11 7.02 -2.55
N ALA A 125 4.43 5.79 -2.14
CA ALA A 125 5.42 4.94 -2.82
C ALA A 125 5.07 4.73 -4.32
N GLY A 126 3.79 4.54 -4.64
CA GLY A 126 3.30 4.40 -6.02
C GLY A 126 3.52 5.64 -6.91
N VAL A 127 3.76 6.81 -6.30
CA VAL A 127 3.97 8.09 -7.01
C VAL A 127 5.43 8.52 -6.96
N VAL A 128 6.10 8.38 -5.81
CA VAL A 128 7.41 9.02 -5.57
C VAL A 128 8.60 8.06 -5.61
N ASP A 129 8.38 6.73 -5.63
CA ASP A 129 9.52 5.80 -5.64
C ASP A 129 10.36 6.00 -6.91
N PRO A 130 11.69 6.10 -6.79
CA PRO A 130 12.55 6.29 -7.97
C PRO A 130 12.54 5.09 -8.92
N GLN A 131 12.15 3.90 -8.45
CA GLN A 131 12.15 2.68 -9.25
C GLN A 131 10.77 2.40 -9.81
N LEU A 132 10.70 2.35 -11.15
CA LEU A 132 9.48 2.03 -11.91
C LEU A 132 8.79 0.76 -11.42
N GLU A 133 9.57 -0.29 -11.15
CA GLU A 133 9.04 -1.59 -10.72
C GLU A 133 8.30 -1.52 -9.38
N VAL A 134 8.75 -0.66 -8.45
CA VAL A 134 8.05 -0.44 -7.17
C VAL A 134 6.75 0.30 -7.40
N ARG A 135 6.78 1.37 -8.21
CA ARG A 135 5.57 2.15 -8.53
C ARG A 135 4.52 1.29 -9.20
N LEU A 136 4.90 0.49 -10.20
CA LEU A 136 4.00 -0.45 -10.87
C LEU A 136 3.46 -1.52 -9.93
N CYS A 137 4.29 -2.07 -9.04
CA CYS A 137 3.85 -3.07 -8.08
C CYS A 137 2.73 -2.53 -7.16
N VAL A 138 2.81 -1.26 -6.75
CA VAL A 138 1.74 -0.60 -5.97
C VAL A 138 0.44 -0.54 -6.77
N LEU A 139 0.50 -0.01 -8.00
CA LEU A 139 -0.69 0.13 -8.84
C LEU A 139 -1.31 -1.23 -9.19
N GLN A 140 -0.50 -2.26 -9.44
CA GLN A 140 -0.96 -3.63 -9.64
C GLN A 140 -1.71 -4.17 -8.42
N CYS A 141 -1.14 -4.01 -7.22
CA CYS A 141 -1.80 -4.40 -5.97
C CYS A 141 -3.16 -3.71 -5.79
N PHE A 142 -3.27 -2.44 -6.18
CA PHE A 142 -4.54 -1.70 -6.15
C PHE A 142 -5.52 -2.16 -7.23
N CYS A 143 -5.04 -2.45 -8.43
CA CYS A 143 -5.86 -2.98 -9.54
C CYS A 143 -6.42 -4.37 -9.25
N GLU A 144 -5.77 -5.19 -8.43
CA GLU A 144 -6.28 -6.48 -7.99
C GLU A 144 -7.21 -6.38 -6.78
N ALA A 145 -7.27 -5.22 -6.13
CA ALA A 145 -8.03 -5.03 -4.91
C ALA A 145 -9.56 -5.08 -5.15
N ASN A 146 -10.28 -5.52 -4.12
CA ASN A 146 -11.74 -5.57 -4.13
C ASN A 146 -12.38 -4.19 -3.93
N ARG A 147 -13.69 -4.10 -4.19
CA ARG A 147 -14.43 -2.83 -4.13
C ARG A 147 -14.35 -2.13 -2.76
N ALA A 148 -14.35 -2.89 -1.66
CA ALA A 148 -14.24 -2.31 -0.32
C ALA A 148 -12.88 -1.60 -0.12
N PHE A 149 -11.79 -2.23 -0.54
CA PHE A 149 -10.46 -1.63 -0.50
C PHE A 149 -10.38 -0.38 -1.39
N LEU A 150 -10.89 -0.47 -2.62
CA LEU A 150 -10.94 0.65 -3.56
C LEU A 150 -11.73 1.84 -3.00
N SER A 151 -12.74 1.63 -2.15
CA SER A 151 -13.51 2.73 -1.55
C SER A 151 -12.66 3.64 -0.66
N HIS A 152 -11.60 3.10 -0.06
CA HIS A 152 -10.60 3.88 0.69
C HIS A 152 -9.63 4.62 -0.24
N LEU A 153 -9.24 4.01 -1.37
CA LEU A 153 -8.43 4.68 -2.40
C LEU A 153 -9.19 5.79 -3.15
N ALA A 154 -10.53 5.69 -3.20
CA ALA A 154 -11.40 6.69 -3.82
C ALA A 154 -11.65 7.92 -2.93
N GLN A 155 -11.06 7.98 -1.73
CA GLN A 155 -11.15 9.15 -0.87
C GLN A 155 -10.35 10.33 -1.46
N PRO A 156 -10.79 11.59 -1.24
CA PRO A 156 -10.19 12.76 -1.89
C PRO A 156 -8.68 12.88 -1.69
N GLU A 157 -8.18 12.62 -0.47
CA GLU A 157 -6.75 12.75 -0.15
C GLU A 157 -5.90 11.71 -0.89
N MET A 158 -6.43 10.50 -1.06
CA MET A 158 -5.75 9.44 -1.80
C MET A 158 -5.78 9.71 -3.30
N LEU A 159 -6.92 10.17 -3.83
CA LEU A 159 -7.08 10.50 -5.26
C LEU A 159 -6.16 11.64 -5.70
N GLN A 160 -5.99 12.66 -4.87
CA GLN A 160 -5.10 13.79 -5.16
C GLN A 160 -3.67 13.35 -5.46
N LEU A 161 -3.14 12.40 -4.69
CA LEU A 161 -1.81 11.83 -4.93
C LEU A 161 -1.79 10.93 -6.17
N GLN A 162 -2.79 10.04 -6.31
CA GLN A 162 -2.87 9.11 -7.45
C GLN A 162 -2.98 9.82 -8.80
N PHE A 163 -3.58 11.02 -8.88
CA PHE A 163 -3.62 11.78 -10.12
C PHE A 163 -2.23 12.18 -10.63
N MET A 164 -1.20 12.22 -9.78
CA MET A 164 0.17 12.50 -10.23
C MET A 164 0.73 11.39 -11.11
N SER A 165 0.31 10.12 -10.89
CA SER A 165 0.73 8.98 -11.71
C SER A 165 0.25 9.06 -13.17
N LEU A 166 -0.73 9.92 -13.50
CA LEU A 166 -1.13 10.18 -14.88
C LEU A 166 -0.09 10.95 -15.70
N HIS A 167 0.86 11.57 -15.01
CA HIS A 167 1.94 12.36 -15.61
C HIS A 167 3.31 11.76 -15.26
N ASP A 168 3.36 10.47 -14.93
CA ASP A 168 4.60 9.73 -14.70
C ASP A 168 5.49 9.74 -15.95
N GLU A 169 6.82 9.69 -15.80
CA GLU A 169 7.73 9.69 -16.94
C GLU A 169 7.68 8.41 -17.79
N LYS A 170 7.07 7.33 -17.28
CA LYS A 170 6.92 6.05 -17.97
C LYS A 170 5.48 5.84 -18.44
N LEU A 171 5.32 5.45 -19.69
CA LEU A 171 4.01 5.24 -20.30
C LEU A 171 3.25 4.11 -19.60
N GLU A 172 3.95 3.04 -19.22
CA GLU A 172 3.38 1.88 -18.52
C GLU A 172 2.75 2.28 -17.17
N MET A 173 3.33 3.27 -16.50
CA MET A 173 2.74 3.85 -15.28
C MET A 173 1.50 4.68 -15.57
N GLN A 174 1.54 5.51 -16.62
CA GLN A 174 0.37 6.29 -17.04
C GLN A 174 -0.81 5.37 -17.42
N GLU A 175 -0.55 4.29 -18.16
CA GLU A 175 -1.54 3.28 -18.55
C GLU A 175 -2.13 2.57 -17.31
N ALA A 176 -1.28 2.12 -16.40
CA ALA A 176 -1.72 1.53 -15.14
C ALA A 176 -2.55 2.50 -14.30
N ALA A 177 -2.17 3.79 -14.26
CA ALA A 177 -2.90 4.83 -13.55
C ALA A 177 -4.28 5.09 -14.16
N VAL A 178 -4.38 5.14 -15.49
CA VAL A 178 -5.66 5.26 -16.20
C VAL A 178 -6.55 4.05 -15.90
N CYS A 179 -6.01 2.83 -15.88
CA CYS A 179 -6.76 1.62 -15.54
C CYS A 179 -7.32 1.69 -14.10
N LEU A 180 -6.48 2.02 -13.13
CA LEU A 180 -6.88 2.15 -11.73
C LEU A 180 -7.93 3.24 -11.54
N LEU A 181 -7.68 4.44 -12.09
CA LEU A 181 -8.61 5.56 -11.98
C LEU A 181 -9.93 5.28 -12.70
N GLY A 182 -9.92 4.53 -13.80
CA GLY A 182 -11.13 4.01 -14.43
C GLY A 182 -12.01 3.26 -13.42
N ARG A 183 -11.44 2.34 -12.65
CA ARG A 183 -12.17 1.61 -11.59
C ARG A 183 -12.61 2.53 -10.45
N LEU A 184 -11.76 3.47 -10.02
CA LEU A 184 -12.09 4.43 -8.96
C LEU A 184 -13.19 5.42 -9.39
N SER A 185 -13.38 5.64 -10.69
CA SER A 185 -14.45 6.49 -11.21
C SER A 185 -15.85 5.96 -10.91
N GLU A 186 -16.02 4.65 -10.72
CA GLU A 186 -17.28 4.04 -10.29
C GLU A 186 -17.63 4.37 -8.83
N LEU A 187 -16.61 4.71 -8.03
CA LEU A 187 -16.74 5.00 -6.60
C LEU A 187 -16.77 6.50 -6.32
N ASN A 188 -16.03 7.30 -7.09
CA ASN A 188 -15.97 8.76 -6.95
C ASN A 188 -15.92 9.46 -8.32
N PRO A 189 -17.01 9.41 -9.11
CA PRO A 189 -17.03 9.98 -10.45
C PRO A 189 -16.82 11.49 -10.44
N ALA A 190 -17.27 12.18 -9.39
CA ALA A 190 -17.17 13.63 -9.26
C ALA A 190 -15.73 14.14 -9.23
N LEU A 191 -14.81 13.41 -8.60
CA LEU A 191 -13.39 13.77 -8.59
C LEU A 191 -12.61 13.19 -9.77
N VAL A 192 -12.92 11.97 -10.17
CA VAL A 192 -12.10 11.24 -11.15
C VAL A 192 -12.43 11.63 -12.60
N LEU A 193 -13.70 11.68 -12.98
CA LEU A 193 -14.09 11.90 -14.38
C LEU A 193 -13.60 13.24 -14.95
N PRO A 194 -13.63 14.37 -14.21
CA PRO A 194 -13.08 15.62 -14.72
C PRO A 194 -11.58 15.53 -15.06
N ARG A 195 -10.81 14.79 -14.24
CA ARG A 195 -9.37 14.58 -14.47
C ARG A 195 -9.13 13.65 -15.67
N MET A 196 -9.86 12.54 -15.75
CA MET A 196 -9.78 11.62 -16.90
C MET A 196 -10.15 12.29 -18.22
N ARG A 197 -11.19 13.13 -18.23
CA ARG A 197 -11.59 13.91 -19.42
C ARG A 197 -10.47 14.83 -19.89
N ARG A 198 -9.75 15.46 -18.96
CA ARG A 198 -8.62 16.33 -19.28
C ARG A 198 -7.49 15.55 -19.94
N VAL A 199 -7.09 14.41 -19.36
CA VAL A 199 -6.07 13.53 -19.94
C VAL A 199 -6.46 13.10 -21.35
N LEU A 200 -7.71 12.66 -21.56
CA LEU A 200 -8.19 12.25 -22.89
C LEU A 200 -8.10 13.38 -23.92
N LEU A 201 -8.49 14.61 -23.55
CA LEU A 201 -8.37 15.76 -24.45
C LEU A 201 -6.91 16.12 -24.75
N GLU A 202 -6.03 16.05 -23.76
CA GLU A 202 -4.58 16.27 -23.92
C GLU A 202 -3.97 15.22 -24.87
N THR A 203 -4.30 13.93 -24.71
CA THR A 203 -3.84 12.85 -25.60
C THR A 203 -4.36 13.03 -27.03
N LEU A 204 -5.64 13.34 -27.22
CA LEU A 204 -6.21 13.59 -28.55
C LEU A 204 -5.53 14.78 -29.26
N SER A 205 -5.22 15.84 -28.51
CA SER A 205 -4.48 17.00 -29.02
C SER A 205 -3.06 16.61 -29.47
N GLN A 206 -2.34 15.83 -28.66
CA GLN A 206 -1.01 15.33 -29.00
C GLN A 206 -1.03 14.45 -30.26
N LEU A 207 -2.00 13.54 -30.37
CA LEU A 207 -2.17 12.69 -31.55
C LEU A 207 -2.48 13.51 -32.81
N THR A 208 -3.34 14.53 -32.71
CA THR A 208 -3.71 15.38 -33.85
C THR A 208 -2.52 16.21 -34.36
N ASN A 209 -1.70 16.73 -33.43
CA ASN A 209 -0.60 17.63 -33.77
C ASN A 209 0.72 16.92 -34.08
N SER A 210 0.93 15.68 -33.59
CA SER A 210 2.14 14.89 -33.88
C SER A 210 2.27 14.48 -35.34
N GLY A 211 1.16 14.35 -36.07
CA GLY A 211 1.15 14.09 -37.53
C GLY A 211 1.34 15.33 -38.41
N GLN A 212 1.37 16.53 -37.83
CA GLN A 212 1.50 17.80 -38.57
C GLN A 212 2.93 18.37 -38.56
N ALA A 213 3.86 17.77 -37.81
CA ALA A 213 5.29 18.03 -37.92
C ALA A 213 5.85 17.28 -39.14
N LYS A 214 5.73 17.90 -40.33
CA LYS A 214 6.50 17.57 -41.53
C LYS A 214 7.57 18.63 -41.76
#